data_AF-A0A1B6AQY5-F1
#
_entry.id   AF-A0A1B6AQY5-F1
#
_cell.length_a   1.000
_cell.length_b   1.000
_cell.length_c   1.000
_cell.angle_alpha   90.00
_cell.angle_beta   90.00
_cell.angle_gamma   90.00
#
_symmetry.space_group_name_H-M   'P 1'
#
loop_
_entity.id
_entity.type
_entity.pdbx_description
1 polymer ?
#
loop_
_entity_poly.entity_id
_entity_poly.type
_entity_poly.pdbx_seq_one_letter_code
_entity_poly.pdbx_strand_id
1 'polypeptide(L)'
;MTDSDQAGSTPGLPPTPPPLPPRPAETGPRPVPANEAEALEIGRQHFPTVGTPGGPASLHVHEFDIAYLIQAGWPPRADPTAPPAEPGGSNVVISKADGEVTYVPNFPPESAMRLYRRLHQSSPPEEPA
;
A
#
# COMPACT_ATOMS: atom_id res chain seq x y z
N MET A 1 2.16 23.06 60.47
CA MET A 1 3.54 23.38 60.06
C MET A 1 3.89 22.43 58.93
N THR A 2 4.26 22.98 57.76
CA THR A 2 5.14 22.39 56.71
C THR A 2 4.60 21.16 55.96
N ASP A 3 4.68 21.01 54.63
CA ASP A 3 5.18 21.83 53.52
C ASP A 3 4.85 21.10 52.20
N SER A 4 4.79 21.86 51.12
CA SER A 4 4.47 21.46 49.76
C SER A 4 5.75 21.32 48.94
N ASP A 5 5.90 20.26 48.15
CA ASP A 5 6.81 20.24 46.98
C ASP A 5 6.27 19.18 45.99
N GLN A 6 5.47 19.57 44.99
CA GLN A 6 5.82 20.02 43.63
C GLN A 6 6.42 18.93 42.72
N ALA A 7 5.65 18.51 41.71
CA ALA A 7 6.19 18.09 40.41
C ALA A 7 5.13 18.21 39.30
N GLY A 8 5.18 19.35 38.61
CA GLY A 8 5.07 19.45 37.15
C GLY A 8 3.81 18.94 36.45
N SER A 9 2.81 19.81 36.31
CA SER A 9 1.84 19.72 35.20
C SER A 9 2.54 20.07 33.87
N THR A 10 2.84 19.08 33.04
CA THR A 10 3.12 19.29 31.61
C THR A 10 1.80 19.31 30.83
N PRO A 11 1.54 20.30 29.95
CA PRO A 11 0.33 20.36 29.12
C PRO A 11 0.19 19.10 28.26
N GLY A 12 -0.99 18.48 28.32
CA GLY A 12 -1.28 17.16 27.75
C GLY A 12 -0.93 17.03 26.27
N LEU A 13 0.14 16.29 25.99
CA LEU A 13 0.29 15.61 24.71
C LEU A 13 -0.80 14.53 24.62
N PRO A 14 -1.45 14.34 23.46
CA PRO A 14 -2.32 13.19 23.26
C PRO A 14 -1.50 11.91 23.52
N PRO A 15 -2.12 10.84 24.05
CA PRO A 15 -1.42 9.58 24.23
C PRO A 15 -0.79 9.17 22.91
N THR A 16 0.50 8.83 22.94
CA THR A 16 1.20 8.31 21.76
C THR A 16 0.36 7.18 21.19
N PRO A 17 0.00 7.20 19.89
CA PRO A 17 -0.67 6.06 19.29
C PRO A 17 0.19 4.81 19.54
N PRO A 18 -0.42 3.64 19.79
CA PRO A 18 0.34 2.41 19.95
C PRO A 18 1.28 2.26 18.74
N PRO A 19 2.51 1.74 18.93
CA PRO A 19 3.39 1.48 17.81
C PRO A 19 2.62 0.65 16.80
N LEU A 20 2.69 1.03 15.52
CA LEU A 20 2.14 0.22 14.45
C LEU A 20 2.70 -1.20 14.65
N PRO A 21 1.86 -2.25 14.57
CA PRO A 21 2.37 -3.61 14.65
C PRO A 21 3.51 -3.74 13.65
N PRO A 22 4.64 -4.40 14.01
CA PRO A 22 5.69 -4.67 13.04
C PRO A 22 5.01 -5.33 11.84
N ARG A 23 5.22 -4.78 10.65
CA ARG A 23 4.75 -5.43 9.42
C ARG A 23 5.23 -6.88 9.53
N PRO A 24 4.37 -7.90 9.32
CA PRO A 24 4.82 -9.28 9.37
C PRO A 24 6.05 -9.37 8.48
N ALA A 25 7.19 -9.70 9.10
CA ALA A 25 8.41 -9.95 8.37
C ALA A 25 8.08 -11.14 7.48
N GLU A 26 7.88 -10.91 6.19
CA GLU A 26 7.74 -11.98 5.22
C GLU A 26 9.09 -12.69 5.20
N THR A 27 9.18 -13.80 5.93
CA THR A 27 10.42 -14.53 6.28
C THR A 27 10.99 -15.32 5.08
N GLY A 28 11.13 -14.67 3.93
CA GLY A 28 11.76 -15.20 2.73
C GLY A 28 12.18 -14.06 1.79
N PRO A 29 13.16 -14.27 0.90
CA PRO A 29 13.49 -13.27 -0.11
C PRO A 29 12.23 -13.00 -0.96
N ARG A 30 11.69 -11.80 -0.86
CA ARG A 30 10.60 -11.35 -1.75
C ARG A 30 11.14 -11.36 -3.18
N PRO A 31 10.40 -11.90 -4.16
CA PRO A 31 10.83 -11.80 -5.54
C PRO A 31 10.88 -10.32 -5.94
N VAL A 32 12.07 -9.84 -6.28
CA VAL A 32 12.26 -8.48 -6.79
C VAL A 32 11.99 -8.51 -8.29
N PRO A 33 10.98 -7.80 -8.80
CA PRO A 33 10.69 -7.82 -10.23
C PRO A 33 11.81 -7.14 -11.02
N ALA A 34 12.44 -7.86 -11.95
CA ALA A 34 13.41 -7.27 -12.88
C ALA A 34 12.72 -6.61 -14.08
N ASN A 35 11.46 -6.95 -14.35
CA ASN A 35 10.67 -6.43 -15.46
C ASN A 35 9.17 -6.42 -15.17
N GLU A 36 8.39 -5.81 -16.07
CA GLU A 36 6.93 -5.71 -15.99
C GLU A 36 6.21 -7.05 -15.92
N ALA A 37 6.71 -8.08 -16.62
CA ALA A 37 6.08 -9.40 -16.62
C ALA A 37 6.23 -10.08 -15.26
N GLU A 38 7.41 -10.02 -14.65
CA GLU A 38 7.63 -10.53 -13.29
C GLU A 38 6.83 -9.75 -12.26
N ALA A 39 6.74 -8.42 -12.39
CA ALA A 39 5.90 -7.59 -11.53
C ALA A 39 4.42 -8.01 -11.63
N LEU A 40 3.93 -8.30 -12.83
CA LEU A 40 2.58 -8.78 -13.05
C LEU A 40 2.38 -10.17 -12.43
N GLU A 41 3.33 -11.09 -12.56
CA GLU A 41 3.26 -12.42 -11.94
C GLU A 41 3.18 -12.36 -10.42
N ILE A 42 3.97 -11.48 -9.79
CA ILE A 42 3.90 -11.22 -8.34
C ILE A 42 2.54 -10.58 -8.01
N GLY A 43 2.14 -9.56 -8.76
CA GLY A 43 0.87 -8.87 -8.58
C GLY A 43 -0.35 -9.79 -8.62
N ARG A 44 -0.35 -10.78 -9.52
CA ARG A 44 -1.44 -11.77 -9.67
C ARG A 44 -1.75 -12.53 -8.38
N GLN A 45 -0.78 -12.68 -7.47
CA GLN A 45 -0.98 -13.36 -6.18
C GLN A 45 -1.79 -12.51 -5.19
N HIS A 46 -1.88 -11.20 -5.44
CA HIS A 46 -2.57 -10.22 -4.58
C HIS A 46 -3.97 -9.85 -5.10
N PHE A 47 -4.34 -10.31 -6.29
CA PHE A 47 -5.66 -10.10 -6.87
C PHE A 47 -6.45 -11.41 -6.95
N PRO A 48 -7.79 -11.33 -6.96
CA PRO A 48 -8.60 -12.47 -7.37
C PRO A 48 -8.22 -12.92 -8.78
N THR A 49 -8.38 -14.21 -9.05
CA THR A 49 -8.10 -14.79 -10.37
C THR A 49 -8.85 -14.05 -11.47
N VAL A 50 -8.13 -13.65 -12.52
CA VAL A 50 -8.72 -12.96 -13.67
C VAL A 50 -9.78 -13.82 -14.34
N GLY A 51 -10.94 -13.25 -14.62
CA GLY A 51 -12.05 -13.93 -15.30
C GLY A 51 -12.95 -14.77 -14.39
N THR A 52 -12.76 -14.74 -13.07
CA THR A 52 -13.74 -15.32 -12.14
C THR A 52 -14.94 -14.38 -11.93
N PRO A 53 -16.13 -14.91 -11.58
CA PRO A 53 -17.26 -14.08 -11.17
C PRO A 53 -16.88 -13.18 -9.99
N GLY A 54 -17.00 -11.87 -10.16
CA GLY A 54 -16.59 -10.89 -9.14
C GLY A 54 -15.08 -10.60 -9.11
N GLY A 55 -14.29 -11.19 -10.00
CA GLY A 55 -12.86 -10.91 -10.17
C GLY A 55 -12.57 -9.84 -11.23
N PRO A 56 -11.31 -9.40 -11.34
CA PRO A 56 -10.90 -8.48 -12.38
C PRO A 56 -11.03 -9.13 -13.77
N ALA A 57 -11.41 -8.33 -14.77
CA ALA A 57 -11.43 -8.76 -16.18
C ALA A 57 -10.01 -8.79 -16.77
N SER A 58 -9.11 -7.98 -16.23
CA SER A 58 -7.72 -7.86 -16.69
C SER A 58 -6.86 -7.27 -15.58
N LEU A 59 -5.55 -7.52 -15.63
CA LEU A 59 -4.57 -6.84 -14.80
C LEU A 59 -3.61 -6.08 -15.72
N HIS A 60 -3.34 -4.83 -15.39
CA HIS A 60 -2.42 -3.97 -16.11
C HIS A 60 -1.23 -3.65 -15.22
N VAL A 61 -0.04 -3.66 -15.80
CA VAL A 61 1.19 -3.23 -15.15
C VAL A 61 1.59 -1.87 -15.70
N HIS A 62 1.98 -0.98 -14.81
CA HIS A 62 2.53 0.33 -15.13
C HIS A 62 3.87 0.46 -14.43
N GLU A 63 4.95 0.37 -15.20
CA GLU A 63 6.29 0.67 -14.70
C GLU A 63 6.46 2.16 -14.41
N PHE A 64 7.08 2.49 -13.28
CA PHE A 64 7.55 3.84 -12.98
C PHE A 64 8.88 3.81 -12.23
N ASP A 65 9.40 4.98 -11.87
CA ASP A 65 10.81 5.17 -11.50
C ASP A 65 11.31 4.18 -10.44
N ILE A 66 10.55 4.00 -9.37
CA ILE A 66 10.97 3.25 -8.17
C ILE A 66 10.22 1.93 -7.97
N ALA A 67 9.19 1.66 -8.78
CA ALA A 67 8.29 0.53 -8.56
C ALA A 67 7.43 0.22 -9.80
N TYR A 68 6.64 -0.85 -9.72
CA TYR A 68 5.61 -1.22 -10.69
C TYR A 68 4.24 -1.13 -10.04
N LEU A 69 3.28 -0.47 -10.70
CA LEU A 69 1.89 -0.43 -10.27
C LEU A 69 1.07 -1.48 -11.04
N ILE A 70 0.42 -2.37 -10.30
CA ILE A 70 -0.53 -3.34 -10.81
C ILE A 70 -1.95 -2.83 -10.57
N GLN A 71 -2.66 -2.58 -11.66
CA GLN A 71 -4.03 -2.09 -11.67
C GLN A 71 -4.99 -3.18 -12.15
N ALA A 72 -6.03 -3.44 -11.36
CA ALA A 72 -7.13 -4.29 -11.76
C ALA A 72 -8.11 -3.55 -12.69
N GLY A 73 -8.25 -4.05 -13.92
CA GLY A 73 -9.30 -3.64 -14.84
C GLY A 73 -10.58 -4.42 -14.55
N TRP A 74 -11.60 -3.73 -14.04
CA TRP A 74 -12.89 -4.31 -13.72
C TRP A 74 -13.84 -4.19 -14.92
N PRO A 75 -14.68 -5.20 -15.19
CA PRO A 75 -15.66 -5.09 -16.26
C PRO A 75 -16.64 -3.94 -15.96
N PRO A 76 -17.16 -3.26 -17.00
CA PRO A 76 -18.20 -2.26 -16.82
C PRO A 76 -19.39 -2.92 -16.13
N ARG A 77 -19.97 -2.22 -15.14
CA ARG A 77 -21.15 -2.74 -14.46
C ARG A 77 -22.29 -2.92 -15.44
N ALA A 78 -23.00 -4.05 -15.33
CA ALA A 78 -24.23 -4.28 -16.08
C ALA A 78 -25.29 -3.22 -15.75
N ASP A 79 -25.34 -2.77 -14.48
CA ASP A 79 -26.17 -1.65 -14.05
C ASP A 79 -25.32 -0.56 -13.38
N PRO A 80 -25.23 0.65 -13.97
CA PRO A 80 -24.43 1.75 -13.43
C PRO A 80 -25.08 2.44 -12.22
N THR A 81 -26.37 2.19 -11.96
CA THR A 81 -27.11 2.77 -10.83
C THR A 81 -27.07 1.88 -9.58
N ALA A 82 -26.77 0.59 -9.77
CA ALA A 82 -26.57 -0.35 -8.70
C ALA A 82 -25.31 -0.01 -7.89
N PRO A 83 -25.39 -0.08 -6.55
CA PRO A 83 -24.22 0.08 -5.70
C PRO A 83 -23.16 -0.98 -6.06
N PRO A 84 -21.87 -0.68 -5.83
CA PRO A 84 -20.81 -1.69 -5.94
C PRO A 84 -21.20 -2.95 -5.16
N ALA A 85 -21.11 -4.12 -5.79
CA ALA A 85 -21.27 -5.38 -5.06
C ALA A 85 -20.19 -5.53 -3.98
N GLU A 86 -18.98 -5.03 -4.26
CA GLU A 86 -17.88 -4.95 -3.30
C GLU A 86 -17.29 -3.53 -3.31
N PRO A 87 -17.00 -2.94 -2.13
CA PRO A 87 -16.38 -1.63 -2.02
C PRO A 87 -15.00 -1.66 -2.70
N GLY A 88 -14.65 -0.55 -3.35
CA GLY A 88 -13.61 -0.45 -4.36
C GLY A 88 -12.32 -1.20 -4.05
N GLY A 89 -11.84 -1.95 -5.05
CA GLY A 89 -10.58 -2.68 -4.96
C GLY A 89 -9.39 -1.77 -4.63
N SER A 90 -8.25 -2.40 -4.34
CA SER A 90 -6.97 -1.69 -4.20
C SER A 90 -6.12 -1.95 -5.44
N ASN A 91 -5.28 -0.98 -5.80
CA ASN A 91 -4.14 -1.26 -6.67
C ASN A 91 -2.98 -1.76 -5.82
N VAL A 92 -2.05 -2.48 -6.45
CA VAL A 92 -0.87 -3.01 -5.79
C VAL A 92 0.36 -2.36 -6.38
N VAL A 93 1.29 -1.88 -5.57
CA VAL A 93 2.58 -1.34 -5.99
C VAL A 93 3.68 -2.27 -5.51
N ILE A 94 4.63 -2.61 -6.38
CA ILE A 94 5.75 -3.51 -6.07
C ILE A 94 7.05 -2.74 -6.25
N SER A 95 7.82 -2.58 -5.15
CA SER A 95 9.11 -1.91 -5.14
C SER A 95 10.11 -2.60 -6.07
N LYS A 96 10.83 -1.81 -6.87
CA LYS A 96 11.97 -2.31 -7.67
C LYS A 96 13.22 -2.55 -6.82
N ALA A 97 13.32 -1.94 -5.64
CA ALA A 97 14.52 -2.02 -4.81
C ALA A 97 14.59 -3.34 -4.03
N ASP A 98 13.44 -3.80 -3.55
CA ASP A 98 13.36 -4.86 -2.54
C ASP A 98 12.13 -5.78 -2.71
N GLY A 99 11.25 -5.50 -3.69
CA GLY A 99 10.05 -6.29 -3.92
C GLY A 99 8.92 -6.03 -2.92
N GLU A 100 9.00 -5.01 -2.05
CA GLU A 100 7.92 -4.64 -1.13
C GLU A 100 6.62 -4.36 -1.87
N VAL A 101 5.55 -4.99 -1.38
CA VAL A 101 4.20 -4.87 -1.90
C VAL A 101 3.41 -3.88 -1.06
N THR A 102 2.93 -2.81 -1.68
CA THR A 102 2.13 -1.76 -1.05
C THR A 102 0.75 -1.67 -1.69
N TYR A 103 -0.30 -1.69 -0.87
CA TYR A 103 -1.67 -1.52 -1.33
C TYR A 103 -2.02 -0.03 -1.34
N VAL A 104 -2.49 0.46 -2.49
CA VAL A 104 -2.93 1.85 -2.65
C VAL A 104 -4.38 1.89 -3.13
N PRO A 105 -5.13 2.98 -2.85
CA PRO A 105 -6.50 3.11 -3.35
C PRO A 105 -6.57 2.95 -4.88
N ASN A 106 -7.73 2.52 -5.38
CA ASN A 106 -7.99 2.41 -6.82
C ASN A 106 -8.16 3.78 -7.50
N PHE A 107 -7.12 4.61 -7.45
CA PHE A 107 -6.98 5.84 -8.21
C PHE A 107 -6.48 5.56 -9.63
N PRO A 108 -6.63 6.52 -10.56
CA PRO A 108 -5.94 6.47 -11.84
C PRO A 108 -4.43 6.27 -11.65
N PRO A 109 -3.72 5.61 -12.58
CA PRO A 109 -2.32 5.23 -12.43
C PRO A 109 -1.43 6.37 -11.94
N GLU A 110 -1.49 7.53 -12.60
CA GLU A 110 -0.71 8.73 -12.23
C GLU A 110 -0.90 9.16 -10.77
N SER A 111 -2.14 9.10 -10.27
CA SER A 111 -2.46 9.51 -8.91
C SER A 111 -2.01 8.47 -7.89
N ALA A 112 -2.12 7.18 -8.21
CA ALA A 112 -1.63 6.08 -7.39
C ALA A 112 -0.08 6.14 -7.27
N MET A 113 0.62 6.32 -8.39
CA MET A 113 2.08 6.47 -8.42
C MET A 113 2.54 7.69 -7.62
N ARG A 114 1.87 8.84 -7.78
CA ARG A 114 2.17 10.05 -6.99
C ARG A 114 1.96 9.84 -5.49
N LEU A 115 0.91 9.11 -5.10
CA LEU A 115 0.67 8.77 -3.70
C LEU A 115 1.80 7.89 -3.16
N TYR A 116 2.19 6.84 -3.90
CA TYR A 116 3.29 5.97 -3.51
C TYR A 116 4.61 6.74 -3.34
N ARG A 117 4.96 7.61 -4.30
CA ARG A 117 6.11 8.50 -4.18
C ARG A 117 6.06 9.33 -2.90
N ARG A 118 4.92 9.94 -2.57
CA ARG A 118 4.78 10.74 -1.33
C ARG A 118 5.01 9.90 -0.08
N LEU A 119 4.47 8.68 -0.04
CA LEU A 119 4.62 7.77 1.10
C LEU A 119 6.09 7.35 1.30
N HIS A 120 6.81 7.07 0.20
CA HIS A 120 8.21 6.61 0.26
C HIS A 120 9.27 7.72 0.23
N GLN A 121 8.89 8.97 -0.11
CA GLN A 121 9.75 10.15 0.06
C GLN A 121 9.79 10.67 1.50
N SER A 122 8.85 10.24 2.34
CA SER A 122 8.70 10.74 3.73
C SER A 122 9.42 9.90 4.77
N SER A 123 10.06 8.78 4.39
CA SER A 123 10.91 8.00 5.28
C SER A 123 12.33 8.58 5.22
N PRO A 124 12.84 9.23 6.28
CA PRO A 124 14.27 9.51 6.37
C PRO A 124 15.03 8.17 6.38
N PRO A 125 16.27 8.12 5.86
CA PRO A 125 17.13 6.97 6.09
C PRO A 125 17.23 6.76 7.61
N GLU A 126 17.00 5.54 8.10
CA GLU A 126 17.42 5.17 9.45
C GLU A 126 18.93 5.45 9.56
N GLU A 127 19.29 6.51 10.29
CA GLU A 127 20.67 6.78 10.67
C GLU A 127 21.19 5.61 11.52
N PRO A 128 22.30 4.96 11.14
CA PRO A 128 22.95 4.01 12.02
C PRO A 128 23.70 4.77 13.12
N ALA A 129 23.41 4.43 14.38
CA ALA A 129 24.14 4.88 15.57
C ALA A 129 25.45 4.10 15.78
#